data_AF-A0A6I9MQI5-F1
#
_entry.id   AF-A0A6I9MQI5-F1
#
_cell.length_a   1.000
_cell.length_b   1.000
_cell.length_c   1.000
_cell.angle_alpha   90.00
_cell.angle_beta   90.00
_cell.angle_gamma   90.00
#
_symmetry.space_group_name_H-M   'P 1'
#
loop_
_entity.id
_entity.type
_entity.pdbx_description
1 polymer ?
#
loop_
_entity_poly.entity_id
_entity_poly.type
_entity_poly.pdbx_seq_one_letter_code
_entity_poly.pdbx_strand_id
1 'polypeptide(L)'
;MAAESVKSEALPQQENDNGDSKSSQKTVGSNGEAENQSLSKRQRKKQQKQHKWEEERELRKQKRKEKKQQRRLERHSHKEEEGGEVQSSRKRLRRDVTPSALRLLLDCSFDSLMLSKDVGKLHKQIQRCYAENRRALHPVQ
;
A
#
# COMPACT_ATOMS: atom_id res chain seq x y z
N MET A 1 -1.24 25.87 61.00
CA MET A 1 -0.56 24.57 60.88
C MET A 1 0.07 24.55 59.50
N ALA A 2 1.29 25.08 59.36
CA ALA A 2 2.59 24.37 59.46
C ALA A 2 2.79 23.40 58.28
N ALA A 3 3.83 23.46 57.44
CA ALA A 3 5.00 24.33 57.29
C ALA A 3 5.57 24.13 55.86
N GLU A 4 6.25 25.16 55.32
CA GLU A 4 7.53 25.21 54.54
C GLU A 4 7.91 24.02 53.60
N SER A 5 8.59 24.15 52.46
CA SER A 5 9.74 25.00 52.07
C SER A 5 10.03 24.72 50.56
N VAL A 6 10.12 25.69 49.63
CA VAL A 6 11.33 26.43 49.17
C VAL A 6 12.36 25.52 48.45
N LYS A 7 12.45 25.57 47.11
CA LYS A 7 13.46 26.27 46.25
C LYS A 7 14.70 25.39 45.98
N SER A 8 15.16 25.18 44.74
CA SER A 8 16.09 26.04 43.97
C SER A 8 16.30 25.45 42.56
N GLU A 9 16.31 26.21 41.45
CA GLU A 9 17.49 26.90 40.85
C GLU A 9 18.70 25.97 40.63
N ALA A 10 19.45 25.93 39.51
CA ALA A 10 19.64 26.84 38.39
C ALA A 10 20.32 26.12 37.19
N LEU A 11 20.52 26.91 36.14
CA LEU A 11 21.04 26.70 34.78
C LEU A 11 22.57 26.36 34.70
N PRO A 12 23.15 26.20 33.48
CA PRO A 12 24.34 25.41 33.14
C PRO A 12 25.66 26.22 33.10
N GLN A 13 26.80 25.53 33.17
CA GLN A 13 28.12 25.98 32.68
C GLN A 13 28.91 24.71 32.28
N GLN A 14 29.41 24.52 31.05
CA GLN A 14 30.43 25.22 30.25
C GLN A 14 31.88 25.03 30.75
N GLU A 15 32.77 24.94 29.75
CA GLU A 15 34.25 24.96 29.75
C GLU A 15 34.91 23.57 29.74
N ASN A 16 35.42 23.10 28.60
CA ASN A 16 36.70 23.44 27.94
C ASN A 16 37.91 23.12 28.81
N ASP A 17 38.73 22.15 28.39
CA ASP A 17 40.19 22.34 28.44
C ASP A 17 40.91 21.53 27.35
N ASN A 18 41.97 22.17 26.85
CA ASN A 18 42.88 21.82 25.78
C ASN A 18 43.82 20.66 26.14
N GLY A 19 44.38 20.05 25.10
CA GLY A 19 45.51 19.12 25.26
C GLY A 19 46.16 18.77 23.92
N ASP A 20 46.81 19.75 23.29
CA ASP A 20 47.78 19.54 22.22
C ASP A 20 49.00 18.75 22.75
N SER A 21 49.41 17.68 22.05
CA SER A 21 50.82 17.27 21.90
C SER A 21 51.00 16.00 21.04
N LYS A 22 51.47 16.22 19.81
CA LYS A 22 52.45 15.46 19.01
C LYS A 22 52.61 13.93 19.16
N SER A 23 52.39 13.28 18.01
CA SER A 23 53.30 12.36 17.29
C SER A 23 53.86 11.10 17.99
N SER A 24 53.45 9.93 17.49
CA SER A 24 54.40 8.91 17.00
C SER A 24 53.71 7.80 16.17
N GLN A 25 54.41 7.36 15.13
CA GLN A 25 54.01 6.39 14.12
C GLN A 25 53.95 4.93 14.62
N LYS A 26 53.34 4.09 13.75
CA LYS A 26 53.37 2.60 13.65
C LYS A 26 52.31 1.92 14.53
N THR A 27 51.45 1.01 14.04
CA THR A 27 51.71 -0.15 13.17
C THR A 27 50.45 -0.62 12.41
N VAL A 28 50.69 -1.38 11.36
CA VAL A 28 49.77 -1.99 10.40
C VAL A 28 48.79 -2.98 11.06
N GLY A 29 47.50 -2.81 10.77
CA GLY A 29 46.40 -3.73 11.08
C GLY A 29 45.27 -3.57 10.04
N SER A 30 45.63 -3.66 8.76
CA SER A 30 44.71 -3.51 7.62
C SER A 30 44.03 -4.85 7.32
N ASN A 31 42.73 -4.97 7.58
CA ASN A 31 41.80 -5.59 6.61
C ASN A 31 40.29 -5.49 6.91
N GLY A 32 39.86 -4.83 8.01
CA GLY A 32 38.42 -4.69 8.31
C GLY A 32 37.82 -3.30 8.03
N GLU A 33 38.63 -2.24 8.07
CA GLU A 33 38.11 -0.86 8.11
C GLU A 33 38.37 -0.04 6.82
N ALA A 34 39.26 -0.50 5.94
CA ALA A 34 39.70 0.26 4.77
C ALA A 34 38.61 0.39 3.67
N GLU A 35 37.66 -0.54 3.56
CA GLU A 35 36.57 -0.43 2.57
C GLU A 35 35.47 0.57 2.97
N ASN A 36 35.40 0.95 4.26
CA ASN A 36 34.41 1.92 4.73
C ASN A 36 34.86 3.38 4.61
N GLN A 37 36.14 3.62 4.33
CA GLN A 37 36.72 4.97 4.25
C GLN A 37 36.79 5.52 2.80
N SER A 38 36.64 4.67 1.78
CA SER A 38 36.71 5.05 0.35
C SER A 38 35.34 5.38 -0.28
N LEU A 39 34.24 5.07 0.41
CA LEU A 39 32.90 5.32 -0.10
C LEU A 39 32.46 6.74 0.21
N SER A 40 32.01 7.47 -0.81
CA SER A 40 31.39 8.78 -0.63
C SER A 40 30.27 8.71 0.42
N LYS A 41 30.09 9.76 1.24
CA LYS A 41 28.99 9.88 2.22
C LYS A 41 27.62 9.47 1.63
N ARG A 42 27.43 9.70 0.33
CA ARG A 42 26.24 9.30 -0.44
C ARG A 42 26.12 7.79 -0.66
N GLN A 43 27.22 7.09 -0.96
CA GLN A 43 27.26 5.63 -1.10
C GLN A 43 27.01 4.95 0.24
N ARG A 44 27.61 5.44 1.34
CA ARG A 44 27.37 4.90 2.68
C ARG A 44 25.90 5.02 3.10
N LYS A 45 25.27 6.17 2.85
CA LYS A 45 23.83 6.38 3.08
C LYS A 45 22.97 5.46 2.21
N LYS A 46 23.39 5.14 0.98
CA LYS A 46 22.68 4.21 0.08
C LYS A 46 22.75 2.77 0.61
N GLN A 47 23.93 2.32 1.03
CA GLN A 47 24.12 0.98 1.61
C GLN A 47 23.36 0.81 2.92
N GLN A 48 23.39 1.80 3.82
CA GLN A 48 22.62 1.77 5.06
C GLN A 48 21.10 1.70 4.81
N LYS A 49 20.59 2.42 3.80
CA LYS A 49 19.18 2.31 3.40
C LYS A 49 18.84 0.94 2.84
N GLN A 50 19.73 0.36 2.03
CA GLN A 50 19.55 -0.98 1.47
C GLN A 50 19.52 -2.04 2.57
N HIS A 51 20.46 -1.97 3.52
CA HIS A 51 20.52 -2.87 4.68
C HIS A 51 19.24 -2.79 5.52
N LYS A 52 18.81 -1.57 5.89
CA LYS A 52 17.53 -1.36 6.60
C LYS A 52 16.33 -1.90 5.83
N TRP A 53 16.31 -1.74 4.50
CA TRP A 53 15.23 -2.26 3.66
C TRP A 53 15.21 -3.79 3.62
N GLU A 54 16.39 -4.43 3.64
CA GLU A 54 16.53 -5.88 3.70
C GLU A 54 16.12 -6.44 5.07
N GLU A 55 16.56 -5.80 6.15
CA GLU A 55 16.12 -6.12 7.53
C GLU A 55 14.59 -5.99 7.67
N GLU A 56 13.99 -4.92 7.15
CA GLU A 56 12.55 -4.70 7.20
C GLU A 56 11.77 -5.51 6.14
N ARG A 57 12.44 -6.26 5.26
CA ARG A 57 11.79 -7.01 4.16
C ARG A 57 10.83 -8.07 4.71
N GLU A 58 11.29 -8.86 5.68
CA GLU A 58 10.47 -9.92 6.27
C GLU A 58 9.32 -9.34 7.10
N LEU A 59 9.56 -8.26 7.85
CA LEU A 59 8.50 -7.55 8.58
C LEU A 59 7.41 -7.03 7.63
N ARG A 60 7.81 -6.41 6.51
CA ARG A 60 6.86 -5.93 5.48
C ARG A 60 6.08 -7.07 4.83
N LYS A 61 6.72 -8.22 4.60
CA LYS A 61 6.08 -9.42 4.07
C LYS A 61 5.06 -10.00 5.05
N GLN A 62 5.40 -10.07 6.34
CA GLN A 62 4.49 -10.50 7.41
C GLN A 62 3.29 -9.55 7.53
N LYS A 63 3.52 -8.23 7.61
CA LYS A 63 2.45 -7.22 7.65
C LYS A 63 1.52 -7.26 6.44
N ARG A 64 2.06 -7.53 5.25
CA ARG A 64 1.25 -7.75 4.03
C ARG A 64 0.41 -9.02 4.12
N LYS A 65 0.97 -10.12 4.65
CA LYS A 65 0.23 -11.38 4.86
C LYS A 65 -0.88 -11.17 5.88
N GLU A 66 -0.59 -10.57 7.02
CA GLU A 66 -1.56 -10.29 8.08
C GLU A 66 -2.69 -9.39 7.57
N LYS A 67 -2.37 -8.26 6.93
CA LYS A 67 -3.38 -7.38 6.32
C LYS A 67 -4.23 -8.10 5.27
N LYS A 68 -3.65 -9.05 4.52
CA LYS A 68 -4.41 -9.88 3.57
C LYS A 68 -5.34 -10.86 4.28
N GLN A 69 -4.91 -11.46 5.40
CA GLN A 69 -5.74 -12.34 6.21
C GLN A 69 -6.85 -11.56 6.92
N GLN A 70 -6.55 -10.41 7.52
CA GLN A 70 -7.53 -9.52 8.13
C GLN A 70 -8.62 -9.14 7.12
N ARG A 71 -8.25 -8.70 5.92
CA ARG A 71 -9.21 -8.41 4.83
C ARG A 71 -10.01 -9.64 4.37
N ARG A 72 -9.47 -10.85 4.53
CA ARG A 72 -10.18 -12.08 4.20
C ARG A 72 -11.19 -12.43 5.28
N LEU A 73 -10.83 -12.25 6.55
CA LEU A 73 -11.69 -12.46 7.71
C LEU A 73 -12.82 -11.41 7.75
N GLU A 74 -12.53 -10.13 7.53
CA GLU A 74 -13.55 -9.07 7.41
C GLU A 74 -14.59 -9.39 6.33
N ARG A 75 -14.15 -9.89 5.17
CA ARG A 75 -15.06 -10.35 4.10
C ARG A 75 -15.87 -11.59 4.47
N HIS A 76 -15.38 -12.40 5.42
CA HIS A 76 -16.07 -13.59 5.90
C HIS A 76 -17.10 -13.23 6.97
N SER A 77 -16.72 -12.44 7.99
CA SER A 77 -17.63 -12.01 9.05
C SER A 77 -18.77 -11.15 8.50
N HIS A 78 -18.49 -10.20 7.59
CA HIS A 78 -19.55 -9.44 6.92
C HIS A 78 -20.50 -10.34 6.11
N LYS A 79 -20.06 -11.53 5.67
CA LYS A 79 -20.89 -12.49 4.95
C LYS A 79 -21.72 -13.39 5.88
N GLU A 80 -21.29 -13.56 7.14
CA GLU A 80 -22.01 -14.31 8.18
C GLU A 80 -23.02 -13.44 8.94
N GLU A 81 -22.66 -12.20 9.28
CA GLU A 81 -23.52 -11.25 10.01
C GLU A 81 -24.72 -10.78 9.18
N GLU A 82 -24.58 -10.68 7.86
CA GLU A 82 -25.66 -10.28 6.94
C GLU A 82 -26.53 -11.47 6.49
N GLY A 83 -26.52 -12.59 7.24
CA GLY A 83 -27.44 -13.70 7.07
C GLY A 83 -27.32 -14.44 5.75
N GLY A 84 -26.21 -15.15 5.51
CA GLY A 84 -26.11 -16.26 4.53
C GLY A 84 -26.35 -15.94 3.04
N GLU A 85 -26.84 -14.76 2.68
CA GLU A 85 -27.31 -14.41 1.34
C GLU A 85 -26.50 -13.28 0.69
N VAL A 86 -25.31 -12.99 1.21
CA VAL A 86 -24.28 -12.35 0.38
C VAL A 86 -23.64 -13.43 -0.47
N GLN A 87 -24.44 -13.98 -1.41
CA GLN A 87 -23.90 -14.58 -2.61
C GLN A 87 -22.84 -13.61 -3.11
N SER A 88 -21.59 -14.10 -3.12
CA SER A 88 -20.43 -13.40 -3.67
C SER A 88 -20.91 -12.51 -4.80
N SER A 89 -20.59 -11.23 -4.80
CA SER A 89 -20.96 -10.32 -5.89
C SER A 89 -20.54 -10.82 -7.29
N ARG A 90 -19.74 -11.90 -7.35
CA ARG A 90 -19.37 -12.66 -8.55
C ARG A 90 -20.29 -13.84 -8.92
N LYS A 91 -21.18 -14.29 -8.03
CA LYS A 91 -22.10 -15.43 -8.15
C LYS A 91 -23.57 -15.05 -7.84
N ARG A 92 -24.00 -13.82 -8.13
CA ARG A 92 -25.43 -13.51 -8.18
C ARG A 92 -26.03 -14.17 -9.42
N LEU A 93 -26.21 -15.48 -9.36
CA LEU A 93 -27.23 -16.14 -10.17
C LEU A 93 -28.53 -15.91 -9.41
N ARG A 94 -29.18 -14.77 -9.67
CA ARG A 94 -30.55 -14.53 -9.20
C ARG A 94 -31.40 -15.65 -9.78
N ARG A 95 -32.11 -16.38 -8.91
CA ARG A 95 -32.84 -17.60 -9.28
C ARG A 95 -34.27 -17.32 -9.77
N ASP A 96 -34.77 -16.11 -9.56
CA ASP A 96 -36.07 -15.68 -10.09
C ASP A 96 -35.85 -14.38 -10.88
N VAL A 97 -35.90 -14.49 -12.20
CA VAL A 97 -35.71 -13.38 -13.14
C VAL A 97 -36.91 -13.38 -14.08
N THR A 98 -37.70 -12.30 -14.05
CA THR A 98 -38.85 -12.14 -14.94
C THR A 98 -38.44 -11.24 -16.10
N PRO A 99 -38.21 -11.76 -17.31
CA PRO A 99 -37.76 -10.93 -18.45
C PRO A 99 -38.80 -9.87 -18.79
N SER A 100 -38.31 -8.72 -19.22
CA SER A 100 -39.14 -7.65 -19.76
C SER A 100 -39.52 -7.96 -21.21
N ALA A 101 -40.70 -7.53 -21.65
CA ALA A 101 -41.13 -7.61 -23.04
C ALA A 101 -40.43 -6.59 -23.97
N LEU A 102 -39.65 -5.66 -23.39
CA LEU A 102 -38.93 -4.63 -24.13
C LEU A 102 -37.71 -5.21 -24.87
N ARG A 103 -37.46 -4.67 -26.06
CA ARG A 103 -36.26 -4.95 -26.85
C ARG A 103 -35.42 -3.70 -26.98
N LEU A 104 -34.13 -3.80 -26.69
CA LEU A 104 -33.17 -2.72 -26.85
C LEU A 104 -32.29 -3.00 -28.07
N LEU A 105 -32.23 -2.04 -28.99
CA LEU A 105 -31.36 -2.12 -30.16
C LEU A 105 -30.24 -1.09 -30.01
N LEU A 106 -29.01 -1.54 -30.21
CA LEU A 106 -27.83 -0.68 -30.27
C LEU A 106 -27.50 -0.45 -31.75
N ASP A 107 -27.67 0.80 -32.20
CA ASP A 107 -27.31 1.19 -33.55
C ASP A 107 -25.78 1.35 -33.65
N CYS A 108 -25.15 0.43 -34.39
CA CYS A 108 -23.72 0.40 -34.64
C CYS A 108 -23.36 0.79 -36.08
N SER A 109 -24.26 1.48 -36.80
CA SER A 109 -24.04 1.88 -38.20
C SER A 109 -23.02 3.01 -38.40
N PHE A 110 -22.53 3.61 -37.30
CA PHE A 110 -21.64 4.78 -37.32
C PHE A 110 -20.14 4.45 -37.23
N ASP A 111 -19.72 3.23 -37.59
CA ASP A 111 -18.31 2.81 -37.51
C ASP A 111 -17.37 3.71 -38.33
N SER A 112 -17.83 4.18 -39.50
CA SER A 112 -17.07 5.10 -40.36
C SER A 112 -16.79 6.47 -39.73
N LEU A 113 -17.56 6.85 -38.71
CA LEU A 113 -17.40 8.11 -37.98
C LEU A 113 -16.51 7.97 -36.74
N MET A 114 -16.17 6.74 -36.34
CA MET A 114 -15.41 6.47 -35.12
C MET A 114 -13.91 6.32 -35.38
N LEU A 115 -13.11 6.93 -34.50
CA LEU A 115 -11.69 6.61 -34.41
C LEU A 115 -11.52 5.25 -33.74
N SER A 116 -10.42 4.53 -33.99
CA SER A 116 -10.17 3.21 -33.38
C SER A 116 -10.19 3.25 -31.84
N LYS A 117 -9.86 4.39 -31.23
CA LYS A 117 -9.97 4.60 -29.78
C LYS A 117 -11.42 4.60 -29.29
N ASP A 118 -12.34 5.14 -30.09
CA ASP A 118 -13.76 5.23 -29.75
C ASP A 118 -14.45 3.88 -29.94
N VAL A 119 -14.06 3.10 -30.96
CA VAL A 119 -14.48 1.69 -31.09
C VAL A 119 -14.13 0.89 -29.83
N GLY A 120 -12.92 1.07 -29.30
CA GLY A 120 -12.50 0.43 -28.05
C GLY A 120 -13.30 0.90 -26.81
N LYS A 121 -13.80 2.14 -26.81
CA LYS A 121 -14.71 2.63 -25.75
C LYS A 121 -16.11 2.05 -25.92
N LEU A 122 -16.64 2.01 -27.13
CA LEU A 122 -17.94 1.42 -27.45
C LEU A 122 -18.00 -0.04 -27.02
N HIS A 123 -16.96 -0.82 -27.33
CA HIS A 123 -16.86 -2.22 -26.88
C HIS A 123 -17.04 -2.35 -25.35
N LYS A 124 -16.34 -1.51 -24.58
CA LYS A 124 -16.44 -1.52 -23.10
C LYS A 124 -17.83 -1.10 -22.62
N GLN A 125 -18.47 -0.15 -23.31
CA GLN A 125 -19.83 0.29 -23.00
C GLN A 125 -20.84 -0.85 -23.25
N ILE A 126 -20.78 -1.52 -24.40
CA ILE A 126 -21.64 -2.68 -24.72
C ILE A 126 -21.43 -3.79 -23.69
N GLN A 127 -20.18 -4.09 -23.34
CA GLN A 127 -19.87 -5.09 -22.32
C GLN A 127 -20.49 -4.72 -20.96
N ARG A 128 -20.49 -3.43 -20.60
CA ARG A 128 -21.11 -2.95 -19.37
C ARG A 128 -22.63 -3.08 -19.43
N CYS A 129 -23.27 -2.69 -20.54
CA CYS A 129 -24.71 -2.85 -20.74
C CYS A 129 -25.14 -4.31 -20.57
N TYR A 130 -24.44 -5.25 -21.18
CA TYR A 130 -24.70 -6.68 -21.01
C TYR A 130 -24.52 -7.13 -19.55
N ALA A 131 -23.45 -6.68 -18.89
CA ALA A 131 -23.16 -7.04 -17.50
C ALA A 131 -24.21 -6.53 -16.51
N GLU A 132 -24.80 -5.36 -16.77
CA GLU A 132 -25.94 -4.84 -16.01
C GLU A 132 -27.23 -5.60 -16.34
N ASN A 133 -27.52 -5.80 -17.63
CA ASN A 133 -28.74 -6.50 -18.07
C ASN A 133 -28.84 -7.91 -17.49
N ARG A 134 -27.74 -8.68 -17.48
CA ARG A 134 -27.70 -10.03 -16.87
C ARG A 134 -27.85 -10.05 -15.34
N ARG A 135 -27.76 -8.89 -14.68
CA ARG A 135 -27.93 -8.72 -13.23
C ARG A 135 -29.24 -8.02 -12.87
N ALA A 136 -29.95 -7.49 -13.87
CA ALA A 136 -31.22 -6.81 -13.69
C ALA A 136 -32.29 -7.81 -13.22
N LEU A 137 -33.28 -7.30 -12.48
CA LEU A 137 -34.46 -8.08 -12.09
C LEU A 137 -35.31 -8.44 -13.30
N HIS A 138 -35.35 -7.53 -14.29
CA HIS A 138 -36.10 -7.66 -15.53
C HIS A 138 -35.17 -7.47 -16.73
N PRO A 139 -34.44 -8.51 -17.16
CA PRO A 139 -33.57 -8.42 -18.30
C PRO A 139 -34.37 -8.16 -19.57
N VAL A 140 -33.79 -7.37 -20.45
CA VAL A 140 -34.31 -7.03 -21.77
C VAL A 140 -33.54 -7.78 -22.85
N GLN A 141 -34.12 -7.92 -24.03
CA GLN A 141 -33.47 -8.55 -25.18
C GLN A 141 -32.76 -7.53 -26.05
#